data_AF-A0ABD4Q6T5-F1
#
_entry.id   AF-A0ABD4Q6T5-F1
#
_cell.length_a   1.000
_cell.length_b   1.000
_cell.length_c   1.000
_cell.angle_alpha   90.00
_cell.angle_beta   90.00
_cell.angle_gamma   90.00
#
_symmetry.space_group_name_H-M   'P 1'
#
loop_
_entity.id
_entity.type
_entity.pdbx_description
1 polymer ?
#
loop_
_entity_poly.entity_id
_entity_poly.type
_entity_poly.pdbx_seq_one_letter_code
_entity_poly.pdbx_strand_id
1 'polypeptide(L)'
;MLENDYFDALPPKSLPPGVATLAPLAGMSPADGTATLVAFIAEAVAYGLDLVVDRPASIVVAGPGGQLAALTEVLAARTEAE
;
A
#
# COMPACT_ATOMS: atom_id res chain seq x y z
N MET A 1 7.40 0.77 8.93
CA MET A 1 6.97 -0.19 7.88
C MET A 1 7.54 0.15 6.52
N LEU A 2 7.49 1.42 6.09
CA LEU A 2 8.03 1.86 4.79
C LEU A 2 9.54 2.12 4.77
N GLU A 3 10.22 2.06 5.92
CA GLU A 3 11.65 2.29 6.08
C GLU A 3 12.52 1.12 5.54
N ASN A 4 12.10 0.50 4.44
CA ASN A 4 12.82 -0.59 3.79
C ASN A 4 13.18 -0.17 2.37
N ASP A 5 14.45 -0.33 1.98
CA ASP A 5 14.99 0.02 0.66
C ASP A 5 14.20 -0.59 -0.51
N TYR A 6 13.44 -1.68 -0.26
CA TYR A 6 12.49 -2.22 -1.23
C TYR A 6 11.53 -1.16 -1.76
N PHE A 7 11.01 -0.26 -0.92
CA PHE A 7 10.00 0.71 -1.35
C PHE A 7 10.57 1.73 -2.33
N ASP A 8 11.83 2.14 -2.17
CA ASP A 8 12.52 3.11 -3.04
C ASP A 8 13.08 2.49 -4.32
N ALA A 9 13.20 1.16 -4.39
CA ALA A 9 13.75 0.48 -5.57
C ALA A 9 12.90 0.74 -6.84
N LEU A 10 13.57 1.09 -7.95
CA LEU A 10 12.94 1.27 -9.25
C LEU A 10 12.50 -0.08 -9.87
N PRO A 11 11.47 -0.09 -10.75
CA PRO A 11 11.10 -1.29 -11.48
C PRO A 11 12.19 -1.74 -12.48
N PRO A 12 12.26 -3.05 -12.82
CA PRO A 12 11.37 -4.12 -12.37
C PRO A 12 11.72 -4.64 -10.96
N LYS A 13 10.70 -4.83 -10.12
CA LYS A 13 10.85 -5.45 -8.79
C LYS A 13 9.67 -6.35 -8.44
N SER A 14 9.87 -7.22 -7.46
CA SER A 14 8.83 -8.05 -6.86
C SER A 14 9.06 -8.15 -5.37
N LEU A 15 7.99 -8.34 -4.59
CA LEU A 15 8.06 -8.29 -3.13
C LEU A 15 8.91 -9.46 -2.59
N PRO A 16 10.04 -9.19 -1.91
CA PRO A 16 10.85 -10.24 -1.30
C PRO A 16 10.14 -10.81 -0.07
N PRO A 17 10.40 -12.09 0.27
CA PRO A 17 10.03 -12.63 1.57
C PRO A 17 10.59 -11.77 2.71
N GLY A 18 9.77 -11.51 3.73
CA GLY A 18 10.20 -10.77 4.93
C GLY A 18 10.11 -9.24 4.84
N VAL A 19 9.74 -8.66 3.70
CA VAL A 19 9.44 -7.21 3.62
C VAL A 19 8.07 -6.89 4.21
N ALA A 20 7.05 -7.67 3.85
CA ALA A 20 5.72 -7.55 4.44
C ALA A 20 5.61 -8.40 5.71
N THR A 21 5.78 -7.78 6.88
CA THR A 21 5.65 -8.43 8.19
C THR A 21 4.60 -7.75 9.05
N LEU A 22 4.02 -8.51 9.98
CA LEU A 22 3.07 -7.99 10.98
C LEU A 22 3.74 -7.53 12.28
N ALA A 23 5.07 -7.66 12.39
CA ALA A 23 5.80 -7.30 13.61
C ALA A 23 5.53 -5.85 14.09
N PRO A 24 5.40 -4.85 13.20
CA PRO A 24 5.06 -3.48 13.60
C PRO A 24 3.67 -3.30 14.21
N LEU A 25 2.79 -4.31 14.09
CA LEU A 25 1.43 -4.29 14.63
C LEU A 25 1.31 -5.04 15.97
N ALA A 26 2.43 -5.52 16.51
CA ALA A 26 2.43 -6.30 17.75
C ALA A 26 1.80 -5.50 18.90
N GLY A 27 0.81 -6.10 19.57
CA GLY A 27 0.09 -5.48 20.69
C GLY A 27 -1.07 -4.55 20.28
N MET A 28 -1.30 -4.33 18.99
CA MET A 28 -2.48 -3.60 18.51
C MET A 28 -3.75 -4.45 18.62
N SER A 29 -4.89 -3.78 18.77
CA SER A 29 -6.18 -4.43 18.57
C SER A 29 -6.35 -4.85 17.11
N PRO A 30 -7.22 -5.83 16.78
CA PRO A 30 -7.49 -6.17 15.39
C PRO A 30 -7.99 -4.98 14.55
N ALA A 31 -8.76 -4.07 15.16
CA ALA A 31 -9.25 -2.86 14.50
C ALA A 31 -8.10 -1.91 14.15
N ASP A 32 -7.24 -1.60 15.12
CA ASP A 32 -6.10 -0.69 14.91
C ASP A 32 -5.05 -1.29 13.97
N GLY A 33 -4.82 -2.60 14.07
CA GLY A 33 -3.94 -3.33 13.16
C GLY A 33 -4.45 -3.29 11.72
N THR A 34 -5.76 -3.47 11.52
CA THR A 34 -6.39 -3.37 10.20
C THR A 34 -6.29 -1.95 9.65
N ALA A 35 -6.62 -0.92 10.45
CA ALA A 35 -6.51 0.47 10.03
C ALA A 35 -5.07 0.83 9.64
N THR A 36 -4.09 0.39 10.43
CA THR A 36 -2.66 0.61 10.15
C THR A 36 -2.21 -0.09 8.87
N LEU A 37 -2.66 -1.33 8.63
CA LEU A 37 -2.34 -2.05 7.38
C LEU A 37 -2.96 -1.39 6.15
N VAL A 38 -4.22 -0.95 6.25
CA VAL A 38 -4.89 -0.25 5.15
C VAL A 38 -4.14 1.04 4.80
N ALA A 39 -3.79 1.84 5.81
CA ALA A 39 -3.00 3.06 5.61
C ALA A 39 -1.63 2.77 4.98
N PHE A 40 -0.93 1.74 5.49
CA PHE A 40 0.36 1.31 4.95
C PHE A 40 0.28 0.87 3.49
N ILE A 41 -0.74 0.09 3.12
CA ILE A 41 -0.92 -0.38 1.73
C ILE A 41 -1.16 0.82 0.81
N ALA A 42 -2.04 1.75 1.20
CA ALA A 42 -2.34 2.93 0.40
C ALA A 42 -1.10 3.82 0.20
N GLU A 43 -0.29 3.99 1.24
CA GLU A 43 0.98 4.72 1.16
C GLU A 43 1.99 4.02 0.25
N ALA A 44 2.14 2.69 0.38
CA ALA A 44 3.05 1.91 -0.46
C ALA A 44 2.66 1.97 -1.95
N VAL A 45 1.35 1.97 -2.25
CA VAL A 45 0.86 2.17 -3.63
C VAL A 45 1.20 3.58 -4.11
N ALA A 46 0.93 4.62 -3.32
CA ALA A 46 1.25 6.00 -3.68
C ALA A 46 2.75 6.19 -4.00
N TYR A 47 3.64 5.62 -3.19
CA TYR A 47 5.08 5.60 -3.48
C TYR A 47 5.40 4.89 -4.80
N GLY A 48 4.75 3.75 -5.06
CA GLY A 48 4.91 3.03 -6.33
C GLY A 48 4.53 3.86 -7.56
N LEU A 49 3.48 4.68 -7.45
CA LEU A 49 3.04 5.59 -8.52
C LEU A 49 4.03 6.73 -8.77
N ASP A 50 4.82 7.14 -7.77
CA ASP A 50 5.87 8.16 -7.93
C ASP A 50 7.16 7.61 -8.57
N LEU A 51 7.34 6.28 -8.60
CA LEU A 51 8.52 5.64 -9.18
C LEU A 51 8.39 5.35 -10.68
N VAL A 52 7.21 5.53 -11.27
CA VAL A 52 6.98 5.35 -12.71
C VAL A 52 7.11 6.67 -13.45
N VAL A 53 7.57 6.63 -14.71
CA VAL A 53 7.88 7.83 -15.51
C VAL A 53 6.66 8.75 -15.66
N ASP A 54 5.50 8.17 -15.96
CA ASP A 54 4.24 8.89 -16.06
C ASP A 54 3.31 8.41 -14.95
N ARG A 55 2.93 9.32 -14.06
CA ARG A 55 2.00 9.01 -12.97
C ARG A 55 0.61 8.70 -13.56
N PRO A 56 0.02 7.53 -13.29
CA PRO A 56 -1.32 7.19 -13.78
C PRO A 56 -2.39 8.11 -13.22
N ALA A 57 -3.37 8.47 -14.06
CA ALA A 57 -4.52 9.28 -13.66
C ALA A 57 -5.67 8.45 -13.03
N SER A 58 -5.68 7.14 -13.26
CA SER A 58 -6.72 6.24 -12.75
C SER A 58 -6.17 4.90 -12.28
N ILE A 59 -6.85 4.28 -11.31
CA ILE A 59 -6.46 3.00 -10.71
C ILE A 59 -7.63 2.03 -10.72
N VAL A 60 -7.44 0.90 -11.39
CA VAL A 60 -8.39 -0.22 -11.34
C VAL A 60 -8.00 -1.19 -10.23
N VAL A 61 -8.77 -1.21 -9.14
CA VAL A 61 -8.55 -2.16 -8.04
C VAL A 61 -9.19 -3.50 -8.38
N ALA A 62 -8.36 -4.54 -8.50
CA ALA A 62 -8.80 -5.90 -8.79
C ALA A 62 -8.44 -6.86 -7.65
N GLY A 63 -9.16 -7.99 -7.59
CA GLY A 63 -8.95 -9.02 -6.57
C GLY A 63 -9.68 -8.75 -5.25
N PRO A 64 -9.48 -9.61 -4.23
CA PRO A 64 -10.25 -9.58 -2.99
C PRO A 64 -10.06 -8.29 -2.18
N GLY A 65 -8.92 -7.60 -2.33
CA GLY A 65 -8.67 -6.31 -1.69
C GLY A 65 -9.68 -5.23 -2.12
N GLY A 66 -10.18 -5.28 -3.36
CA GLY A 66 -11.19 -4.34 -3.84
C GLY A 66 -12.57 -4.51 -3.19
N GLN A 67 -12.80 -5.60 -2.46
CA GLN A 67 -14.05 -5.82 -1.70
C GLN A 67 -13.99 -5.17 -0.31
N LEU A 68 -12.81 -4.71 0.13
CA LEU A 68 -12.64 -3.99 1.38
C LEU A 68 -12.81 -2.48 1.14
N ALA A 69 -14.00 -1.95 1.43
CA ALA A 69 -14.34 -0.53 1.21
C ALA A 69 -13.32 0.44 1.84
N ALA A 70 -12.86 0.14 3.06
CA ALA A 70 -11.86 0.95 3.74
C ALA A 70 -10.53 1.05 2.94
N LEU A 71 -10.13 -0.02 2.24
CA LEU A 71 -8.93 0.01 1.42
C LEU A 71 -9.11 0.87 0.18
N THR A 72 -10.24 0.73 -0.53
CA THR A 72 -10.51 1.54 -1.73
C THR A 72 -10.67 3.02 -1.40
N GLU A 73 -11.32 3.35 -0.28
CA GLU A 73 -11.47 4.74 0.18
C GLU A 73 -10.12 5.38 0.52
N VAL A 74 -9.28 4.69 1.29
CA VAL A 74 -7.97 5.20 1.69
C VAL A 74 -7.01 5.25 0.49
N LEU A 75 -7.10 4.30 -0.45
CA LEU A 75 -6.35 4.35 -1.71
C LEU A 75 -6.71 5.59 -2.54
N ALA A 76 -8.01 5.85 -2.76
CA ALA A 76 -8.45 7.01 -3.52
C ALA A 76 -7.98 8.31 -2.87
N ALA A 77 -8.18 8.44 -1.56
CA ALA A 77 -7.74 9.61 -0.80
C ALA A 77 -6.22 9.81 -0.83
N ARG A 78 -5.43 8.72 -0.85
CA ARG A 78 -3.97 8.80 -0.77
C ARG A 78 -3.27 8.97 -2.11
N THR A 79 -3.85 8.42 -3.18
CA THR A 79 -3.23 8.42 -4.51
C THR A 79 -3.66 9.60 -5.37
N GLU A 80 -4.79 10.24 -5.04
CA GLU A 80 -5.45 11.29 -5.83
C GLU A 80 -5.81 10.85 -7.26
N ALA A 81 -5.80 9.53 -7.52
CA ALA A 81 -6.19 8.95 -8.79
C ALA A 81 -7.69 8.64 -8.82
N GLU A 82 -8.28 8.69 -10.02
CA GLU A 82 -9.66 8.30 -10.30
C GLU A 82 -9.89 6.78 -10.13
#